data_AF-A0A532AL42-F1
#
_entry.id   AF-A0A532AL42-F1
#
_cell.length_a   1.000
_cell.length_b   1.000
_cell.length_c   1.000
_cell.angle_alpha   90.00
_cell.angle_beta   90.00
_cell.angle_gamma   90.00
#
_symmetry.space_group_name_H-M   'P 1'
#
loop_
_entity.id
_entity.type
_entity.pdbx_description
1 polymer ?
#
loop_
_entity_poly.entity_id
_entity_poly.type
_entity_poly.pdbx_seq_one_letter_code
_entity_poly.pdbx_strand_id
1 'polypeptide(L)'
;MRNLTLKQFKTVQAIVRHGKIVSAAKVLGLSPPAVTIQLRQVEDEFQLALFDRTADGMRPTAAGLAFVETAQAIEERLRLLEDKMDAIKG
;
A
#
# COMPACT_ATOMS: atom_id res chain seq x y z
N MET A 1 -7.29 -7.43 -12.73
CA MET A 1 -5.94 -7.36 -12.15
C MET A 1 -4.93 -6.72 -13.10
N ARG A 2 -5.27 -5.64 -13.83
CA ARG A 2 -4.42 -5.25 -14.97
C ARG A 2 -3.63 -3.96 -14.84
N ASN A 3 -3.65 -3.24 -13.70
CA ASN A 3 -2.84 -2.02 -13.55
C ASN A 3 -2.46 -1.64 -12.11
N LEU A 4 -2.33 -2.60 -11.18
CA LEU A 4 -1.81 -2.30 -9.84
C LEU A 4 -0.30 -2.02 -9.90
N THR A 5 0.12 -0.93 -9.25
CA THR A 5 1.51 -0.48 -9.19
C THR A 5 2.10 -0.72 -7.80
N LEU A 6 3.43 -0.92 -7.72
CA LEU A 6 4.13 -1.01 -6.43
C LEU A 6 3.92 0.23 -5.55
N LYS A 7 3.67 1.40 -6.16
CA LYS A 7 3.34 2.63 -5.43
C LYS A 7 2.01 2.52 -4.68
N GLN A 8 0.99 1.93 -5.32
CA GLN A 8 -0.31 1.69 -4.69
C GLN A 8 -0.20 0.68 -3.53
N PHE A 9 0.61 -0.38 -3.68
CA PHE A 9 0.90 -1.30 -2.58
C PHE A 9 1.53 -0.59 -1.37
N LYS A 10 2.55 0.23 -1.61
CA LYS A 10 3.17 1.07 -0.57
C LYS A 10 2.18 2.04 0.07
N THR A 11 1.28 2.62 -0.73
CA THR A 11 0.24 3.53 -0.25
C THR A 11 -0.69 2.86 0.75
N VAL A 12 -1.25 1.69 0.41
CA VAL A 12 -2.16 0.98 1.33
C VAL A 12 -1.43 0.54 2.61
N GLN A 13 -0.20 0.01 2.49
CA GLN A 13 0.62 -0.32 3.66
C GLN A 13 0.87 0.88 4.59
N ALA A 14 1.18 2.06 4.01
CA ALA A 14 1.42 3.26 4.80
C ALA A 14 0.16 3.74 5.53
N ILE A 15 -1.02 3.63 4.89
CA ILE A 15 -2.29 3.97 5.54
C ILE A 15 -2.57 3.02 6.71
N VAL A 16 -2.36 1.71 6.55
CA VAL A 16 -2.50 0.75 7.66
C VAL A 16 -1.52 1.07 8.80
N ARG A 17 -0.26 1.36 8.48
CA ARG A 17 0.79 1.60 9.50
C ARG A 17 0.60 2.90 10.27
N HIS A 18 0.11 3.95 9.61
CA HIS A 18 0.04 5.29 10.19
C HIS A 18 -1.38 5.75 10.55
N GLY A 19 -2.41 4.98 10.20
CA GLY A 19 -3.81 5.20 10.57
C GLY A 19 -4.48 6.44 9.96
N LYS A 20 -3.74 7.32 9.28
CA LYS A 20 -4.27 8.56 8.67
C LYS A 20 -3.65 8.81 7.30
N ILE A 21 -4.47 9.26 6.36
CA ILE A 21 -4.03 9.61 4.99
C ILE A 21 -2.93 10.67 5.02
N VAL A 22 -3.06 11.70 5.87
CA VAL A 22 -2.06 12.77 5.99
C VAL A 22 -0.72 12.24 6.49
N SER A 23 -0.74 11.35 7.48
CA SER A 23 0.47 10.71 8.00
C SER A 23 1.14 9.81 6.96
N ALA A 24 0.35 9.01 6.25
CA ALA A 24 0.83 8.17 5.16
C ALA A 24 1.45 9.02 4.03
N ALA A 25 0.78 10.11 3.64
CA ALA A 25 1.28 11.04 2.62
C ALA A 25 2.64 11.65 3.01
N LYS A 26 2.79 12.06 4.27
CA LYS A 26 4.05 12.60 4.81
C LYS A 26 5.20 11.59 4.70
N VAL A 27 4.97 10.33 5.08
CA VAL A 27 5.99 9.27 5.03
C VAL A 27 6.34 8.87 3.59
N LEU A 28 5.37 8.93 2.68
CA LEU A 28 5.58 8.60 1.27
C LEU A 28 6.15 9.76 0.44
N GLY A 29 6.28 10.97 1.02
CA GLY A 29 6.67 12.17 0.27
C GLY A 29 5.64 12.59 -0.78
N LEU A 30 4.35 12.30 -0.52
CA LEU A 30 3.25 12.58 -1.43
C LEU A 30 2.29 13.63 -0.85
N SER A 31 1.44 14.19 -1.71
CA SER A 31 0.31 15.00 -1.24
C SER A 31 -0.84 14.10 -0.75
N PRO A 32 -1.63 14.52 0.26
CA PRO A 32 -2.81 13.76 0.71
C PRO A 32 -3.84 13.44 -0.40
N PRO A 33 -4.10 14.34 -1.39
CA PRO A 33 -4.92 14.00 -2.55
C PRO A 33 -4.34 12.86 -3.39
N ALA A 34 -3.02 12.82 -3.59
CA ALA A 34 -2.39 11.74 -4.35
C ALA A 34 -2.55 10.37 -3.66
N VAL A 35 -2.41 10.32 -2.33
CA VAL A 35 -2.67 9.11 -1.54
C VAL A 35 -4.14 8.69 -1.64
N THR A 36 -5.06 9.65 -1.58
CA THR A 36 -6.50 9.37 -1.71
C THR A 36 -6.85 8.83 -3.10
N ILE A 37 -6.29 9.41 -4.17
CA ILE A 37 -6.50 8.94 -5.54
C ILE A 37 -5.95 7.52 -5.72
N GLN A 38 -4.73 7.26 -5.23
CA GLN A 38 -4.15 5.91 -5.31
C GLN A 38 -4.98 4.89 -4.54
N LEU A 39 -5.47 5.22 -3.35
CA LEU A 39 -6.35 4.34 -2.59
C LEU A 39 -7.64 4.04 -3.37
N ARG A 40 -8.32 5.06 -3.88
CA ARG A 40 -9.55 4.89 -4.67
C ARG A 40 -9.33 4.02 -5.90
N GLN A 41 -8.25 4.22 -6.63
CA GLN A 41 -7.94 3.38 -7.80
C GLN A 41 -7.78 1.89 -7.44
N VAL A 42 -7.24 1.58 -6.26
CA VAL A 42 -7.15 0.20 -5.78
C VAL A 42 -8.54 -0.32 -5.40
N GLU A 43 -9.31 0.47 -4.67
CA GLU A 43 -10.68 0.10 -4.27
C GLU A 43 -11.58 -0.12 -5.49
N ASP A 44 -11.45 0.71 -6.52
CA ASP A 44 -12.19 0.63 -7.78
C ASP A 44 -11.80 -0.62 -8.60
N GLU A 45 -10.54 -1.04 -8.60
CA GLU A 45 -10.10 -2.26 -9.30
C GLU A 45 -10.75 -3.52 -8.71
N PHE A 46 -11.01 -3.54 -7.40
CA PHE A 46 -11.62 -4.67 -6.70
C PHE A 46 -13.10 -4.50 -6.39
N GLN A 47 -13.66 -3.30 -6.58
CA GLN A 47 -14.99 -2.92 -6.12
C GLN A 47 -15.20 -3.18 -4.62
N LEU A 48 -14.14 -2.99 -3.82
CA LEU A 48 -14.12 -3.24 -2.39
C LEU A 48 -13.43 -2.09 -1.66
N ALA A 49 -14.03 -1.61 -0.58
CA ALA A 49 -13.38 -0.67 0.32
C ALA A 49 -12.25 -1.39 1.09
N LEU A 50 -11.04 -0.82 1.06
CA LEU A 50 -9.92 -1.33 1.83
C LEU A 50 -9.88 -0.73 3.24
N PHE A 51 -10.54 0.41 3.44
CA PHE A 51 -10.59 1.07 4.74
C PHE A 51 -11.96 1.66 5.07
N ASP A 52 -12.33 1.56 6.34
CA ASP A 52 -13.42 2.31 6.94
C ASP A 52 -12.90 3.63 7.51
N ARG A 53 -13.63 4.71 7.24
CA ARG A 53 -13.36 6.03 7.84
C ARG A 53 -14.02 6.10 9.21
N THR A 54 -13.22 6.31 10.24
CA THR A 54 -13.65 6.44 11.63
C THR A 54 -13.18 7.78 12.21
N ALA A 55 -13.71 8.15 13.39
CA ALA A 55 -13.28 9.36 14.10
C ALA A 55 -11.77 9.35 14.41
N ASP A 56 -11.17 8.17 14.61
CA ASP A 56 -9.75 8.01 14.93
C ASP A 56 -8.85 7.99 13.67
N GLY A 57 -9.44 7.80 12.49
CA GLY A 57 -8.72 7.69 11.22
C GLY A 57 -9.23 6.54 10.35
N MET A 58 -8.31 5.94 9.59
CA MET A 58 -8.54 4.86 8.63
C MET A 58 -8.35 3.52 9.32
N ARG A 59 -9.40 2.69 9.37
CA ARG A 59 -9.32 1.31 9.87
C ARG A 59 -9.38 0.33 8.70
N PRO A 60 -8.46 -0.64 8.58
CA PRO A 60 -8.49 -1.59 7.47
C PRO A 60 -9.70 -2.52 7.56
N THR A 61 -10.32 -2.79 6.42
CA THR A 61 -11.32 -3.85 6.26
C THR A 61 -10.62 -5.21 6.10
N ALA A 62 -11.38 -6.30 6.02
CA ALA A 62 -10.83 -7.60 5.66
C ALA A 62 -10.10 -7.59 4.31
N ALA A 63 -10.63 -6.85 3.32
CA ALA A 63 -9.97 -6.66 2.03
C ALA A 63 -8.67 -5.86 2.17
N GLY A 64 -8.66 -4.81 3.00
CA GLY A 64 -7.46 -4.03 3.30
C GLY A 64 -6.35 -4.87 3.94
N LEU A 65 -6.70 -5.75 4.88
CA LEU A 65 -5.74 -6.66 5.51
C LEU A 65 -5.15 -7.66 4.50
N ALA A 66 -5.99 -8.31 3.69
CA ALA A 66 -5.52 -9.23 2.64
C ALA A 66 -4.63 -8.55 1.60
N PHE A 67 -4.95 -7.29 1.26
CA PHE A 67 -4.14 -6.49 0.35
C PHE A 67 -2.76 -6.18 0.95
N VAL A 68 -2.70 -5.83 2.24
CA VAL A 68 -1.43 -5.56 2.93
C VAL A 68 -0.57 -6.81 3.10
N GLU A 69 -1.17 -7.97 3.35
CA GLU A 69 -0.46 -9.24 3.39
C GLU A 69 0.26 -9.51 2.06
N THR A 70 -0.46 -9.31 0.94
CA THR A 70 0.13 -9.43 -0.41
C THR A 70 1.24 -8.39 -0.63
N ALA A 71 1.02 -7.15 -0.17
CA ALA A 71 2.01 -6.09 -0.29
C ALA A 71 3.32 -6.44 0.45
N GLN A 72 3.22 -7.03 1.64
CA GLN A 72 4.37 -7.48 2.43
C GLN A 72 5.12 -8.62 1.73
N ALA A 73 4.39 -9.59 1.17
CA ALA A 73 5.00 -10.69 0.41
C ALA A 73 5.74 -10.19 -0.84
N ILE A 74 5.19 -9.20 -1.54
CA ILE A 74 5.85 -8.56 -2.70
C ILE A 74 7.13 -7.85 -2.25
N GLU A 75 7.08 -7.08 -1.17
CA GLU A 75 8.25 -6.36 -0.64
C GLU A 75 9.38 -7.31 -0.25
N GLU A 76 9.05 -8.41 0.43
CA GLU A 76 10.01 -9.46 0.77
C GLU A 76 10.61 -10.11 -0.48
N ARG A 77 9.77 -10.39 -1.48
CA ARG A 77 10.23 -11.01 -2.72
C ARG A 77 11.18 -10.11 -3.51
N LEU A 78 10.95 -8.79 -3.49
CA LEU A 78 11.81 -7.79 -4.09
C LEU A 78 13.14 -7.68 -3.35
N ARG A 79 13.13 -7.68 -2.01
CA ARG A 79 14.37 -7.70 -1.21
C ARG A 79 15.23 -8.92 -1.53
N LEU A 80 14.63 -10.11 -1.54
CA LEU A 80 15.33 -11.35 -1.89
C LEU A 80 15.84 -11.34 -3.35
N LEU A 81 15.20 -10.59 -4.25
CA LEU A 81 15.70 -10.41 -5.60
C LEU A 81 16.94 -9.51 -5.59
N GLU A 82 16.91 -8.39 -4.87
CA GLU A 82 18.06 -7.48 -4.72
C GLU A 82 19.27 -8.24 -4.16
N ASP A 83 19.11 -8.98 -3.07
CA ASP A 83 20.19 -9.78 -2.46
C ASP A 83 20.79 -10.79 -3.46
N LYS A 84 19.94 -11.47 -4.23
CA LYS A 84 20.40 -12.43 -5.26
C LYS A 84 21.13 -11.73 -6.40
N MET A 85 20.66 -10.54 -6.82
CA MET A 85 21.30 -9.77 -7.88
C MET A 85 22.68 -9.26 -7.43
N ASP A 86 22.82 -8.87 -6.16
CA ASP A 86 24.10 -8.44 -5.61
C ASP A 86 25.08 -9.62 -5.51
N ALA A 87 24.63 -10.78 -5.03
CA ALA A 87 25.46 -12.00 -4.98
C ALA A 87 25.90 -12.50 -6.38
N ILE A 88 25.11 -12.26 -7.43
CA ILE A 88 25.49 -12.59 -8.81
C ILE A 88 26.56 -11.62 -9.34
N LYS A 89 26.54 -10.36 -8.89
CA LYS A 89 27.50 -9.34 -9.32
C LYS A 89 28.87 -9.48 -8.63
N GLY A 90 28.94 -10.09 -7.44
CA GLY A 90 30.18 -10.33 -6.69
C GLY A 90 29.95 -10.21 -5.20
#